data_AF-A0A444IRI2-F1
#
_entry.id   AF-A0A444IRI2-F1
#
_cell.length_a   1.000
_cell.length_b   1.000
_cell.length_c   1.000
_cell.angle_alpha   90.00
_cell.angle_beta   90.00
_cell.angle_gamma   90.00
#
_symmetry.space_group_name_H-M   'P 1'
#
loop_
_entity.id
_entity.type
_entity.pdbx_description
1 polymer ?
#
loop_
_entity_poly.entity_id
_entity_poly.type
_entity_poly.pdbx_seq_one_letter_code
_entity_poly.pdbx_strand_id
1 'polypeptide(L)'
;AIERQKFSYVYVLGNQSMPGMVKIGYTDKEPKKRALEISGATGVPTSFKVLKEYTFATLVKAQKEEKRLHSIFVKHRVNANREFFRLSVEQVDKEIRNNIYNNGI
;
A
#
# COMPACT_ATOMS: atom_id res chain seq x y z
N ALA A 1 -22.66 -13.92 -17.92
CA ALA A 1 -21.32 -13.29 -18.01
C ALA A 1 -20.41 -14.01 -17.04
N ILE A 2 -19.21 -14.43 -17.47
CA ILE A 2 -18.23 -15.04 -16.56
C ILE A 2 -17.80 -13.94 -15.60
N GLU A 3 -18.18 -14.06 -14.32
CA GLU A 3 -17.75 -13.12 -13.29
C GLU A 3 -16.24 -13.27 -13.13
N ARG A 4 -15.48 -12.30 -13.65
CA ARG A 4 -14.03 -12.27 -13.44
C ARG A 4 -13.80 -12.17 -11.94
N GLN A 5 -13.01 -13.08 -11.38
CA GLN A 5 -12.58 -12.99 -9.99
C GLN A 5 -11.94 -11.62 -9.75
N LYS A 6 -12.61 -10.78 -8.96
CA LYS A 6 -12.18 -9.40 -8.71
C LYS A 6 -11.16 -9.40 -7.58
N PHE A 7 -9.89 -9.36 -7.92
CA PHE A 7 -8.81 -9.20 -6.96
C PHE A 7 -8.79 -7.79 -6.36
N SER A 8 -8.14 -7.70 -5.21
CA SER A 8 -7.80 -6.43 -4.55
C SER A 8 -6.32 -6.42 -4.22
N TYR A 9 -5.78 -5.25 -3.89
CA TYR A 9 -4.36 -5.07 -3.75
C TYR A 9 -4.03 -4.28 -2.50
N VAL A 10 -2.92 -4.63 -1.85
CA VAL A 10 -2.17 -3.72 -0.97
C VAL A 10 -0.96 -3.23 -1.75
N TYR A 11 -0.68 -1.93 -1.69
CA TYR A 11 0.42 -1.31 -2.41
C TYR A 11 1.29 -0.44 -1.50
N VAL A 12 2.52 -0.25 -1.95
CA VAL A 12 3.47 0.71 -1.40
C VAL A 12 3.81 1.71 -2.50
N LEU A 13 3.50 2.99 -2.28
CA LEU A 13 3.86 4.06 -3.20
C LEU A 13 5.05 4.86 -2.68
N GLY A 14 5.92 5.25 -3.59
CA GLY A 14 7.02 6.19 -3.36
C GLY A 14 6.87 7.43 -4.22
N ASN A 15 7.53 8.50 -3.81
CA ASN A 15 7.53 9.78 -4.49
C ASN A 15 8.94 10.37 -4.42
N GLN A 16 9.50 10.79 -5.55
CA GLN A 16 10.89 11.26 -5.60
C GLN A 16 11.10 12.55 -4.79
N SER A 17 10.07 13.38 -4.66
CA SER A 17 10.09 14.57 -3.80
C SER A 17 9.87 14.26 -2.32
N MET A 18 9.63 13.00 -1.95
CA MET A 18 9.45 12.54 -0.57
C MET A 18 10.40 11.37 -0.25
N PRO A 19 11.73 11.57 -0.32
CA PRO A 19 12.70 10.51 -0.11
C PRO A 19 12.62 9.93 1.32
N GLY A 20 12.81 8.62 1.45
CA GLY A 20 12.74 7.90 2.73
C GLY A 20 11.32 7.79 3.31
N MET A 21 10.30 8.07 2.51
CA MET A 21 8.90 7.99 2.90
C MET A 21 8.11 7.15 1.89
N VAL A 22 7.20 6.33 2.40
CA VAL A 22 6.28 5.55 1.59
C VAL A 22 4.83 5.77 2.02
N LYS A 23 3.92 5.63 1.07
CA LYS A 23 2.47 5.51 1.33
C LYS A 23 2.08 4.04 1.26
N ILE A 24 1.40 3.54 2.29
CA ILE A 24 0.83 2.19 2.30
C ILE A 24 -0.69 2.33 2.16
N GLY A 25 -1.29 1.63 1.20
CA GLY A 25 -2.74 1.67 1.01
C GLY A 25 -3.25 0.43 0.29
N TYR A 26 -4.55 0.39 0.04
CA TYR A 26 -5.21 -0.70 -0.68
C TYR A 26 -6.15 -0.18 -1.77
N THR A 27 -6.55 -1.07 -2.69
CA THR A 27 -7.50 -0.75 -3.78
C THR A 27 -8.15 -2.02 -4.33
N ASP A 28 -9.36 -1.92 -4.89
CA ASP A 28 -10.02 -2.95 -5.71
C ASP A 28 -9.85 -2.70 -7.22
N LYS A 29 -9.04 -1.71 -7.58
CA LYS A 29 -8.55 -1.39 -8.93
C LYS A 29 -7.05 -1.69 -9.03
N GLU A 30 -6.46 -1.56 -10.21
CA GLU A 30 -5.00 -1.67 -10.36
C GLU A 30 -4.23 -0.60 -9.54
N PRO A 31 -3.17 -0.96 -8.80
CA PRO A 31 -2.37 -0.01 -8.01
C PRO A 31 -1.80 1.14 -8.83
N LYS A 32 -1.44 0.91 -10.11
CA LYS A 32 -0.97 1.97 -11.02
C LYS A 32 -2.03 3.05 -11.24
N LYS A 33 -3.30 2.67 -11.41
CA LYS A 33 -4.42 3.63 -11.54
C LYS A 33 -4.56 4.44 -10.25
N ARG A 34 -4.45 3.78 -9.10
CA ARG A 34 -4.52 4.48 -7.80
C ARG A 34 -3.34 5.42 -7.57
N ALA A 35 -2.14 5.05 -8.00
CA ALA A 35 -0.97 5.92 -7.96
C ALA A 35 -1.17 7.17 -8.82
N LEU A 36 -1.75 7.04 -10.02
CA LEU A 36 -2.09 8.17 -10.88
C LEU A 36 -3.14 9.09 -10.25
N GLU A 37 -4.23 8.52 -9.71
CA GLU A 37 -5.28 9.29 -9.01
C GLU A 37 -4.69 10.13 -7.86
N ILE A 38 -3.83 9.52 -7.02
CA ILE A 38 -3.21 10.21 -5.88
C ILE A 38 -2.20 11.27 -6.34
N SER A 39 -1.52 11.03 -7.46
CA SER A 39 -0.55 11.98 -8.03
C SER A 39 -1.19 13.29 -8.49
N GLY A 40 -2.49 13.27 -8.83
CA GLY A 40 -3.24 14.47 -9.23
C GLY A 40 -3.72 15.35 -8.08
N ALA A 41 -3.47 14.98 -6.82
CA ALA A 41 -3.90 15.77 -5.68
C ALA A 41 -3.09 17.08 -5.55
N THR A 42 -3.77 18.15 -5.14
CA THR A 42 -3.11 19.44 -4.87
C THR A 42 -2.03 19.29 -3.80
N GLY A 43 -0.86 19.90 -4.04
CA GLY A 43 0.28 19.82 -3.13
C GLY A 43 1.16 18.57 -3.28
N VAL A 44 0.92 17.72 -4.30
CA VAL A 44 1.83 16.64 -4.68
C VAL A 44 2.83 17.16 -5.74
N PRO A 45 4.12 17.33 -5.41
CA PRO A 45 5.10 17.98 -6.30
C PRO A 45 5.59 17.10 -7.47
N THR A 46 5.64 15.78 -7.29
CA THR A 46 5.96 14.82 -8.36
C THR A 46 5.06 13.59 -8.24
N SER A 47 4.90 12.82 -9.32
CA SER A 47 3.99 11.67 -9.31
C SER A 47 4.46 10.53 -8.40
N PHE A 48 3.50 9.89 -7.73
CA PHE A 48 3.71 8.63 -7.04
C PHE A 48 3.95 7.48 -8.01
N LYS A 49 4.86 6.57 -7.64
CA LYS A 49 5.12 5.32 -8.33
C LYS A 49 4.79 4.14 -7.42
N VAL A 50 4.26 3.06 -7.99
CA VAL A 50 4.10 1.79 -7.28
C VAL A 50 5.50 1.19 -7.10
N LEU A 51 5.97 1.14 -5.85
CA LEU A 51 7.22 0.48 -5.51
C LEU A 51 7.00 -1.03 -5.29
N LYS A 52 5.85 -1.40 -4.75
CA LYS A 52 5.45 -2.80 -4.56
C LYS A 52 3.94 -2.96 -4.47
N GLU A 53 3.44 -4.13 -4.83
CA GLU A 53 2.02 -4.50 -4.74
C GLU A 53 1.86 -5.98 -4.40
N TYR A 54 0.76 -6.33 -3.75
CA TYR A 54 0.41 -7.68 -3.34
C TYR A 54 -1.06 -7.93 -3.62
N THR A 55 -1.37 -9.08 -4.20
CA THR A 55 -2.72 -9.47 -4.59
C THR A 55 -3.44 -10.17 -3.45
N PHE A 56 -4.69 -9.81 -3.22
CA PHE A 56 -5.59 -10.42 -2.24
C PHE A 56 -6.89 -10.84 -2.91
N ALA A 57 -7.39 -12.01 -2.52
CA ALA A 57 -8.61 -12.59 -3.07
C ALA A 57 -9.87 -11.73 -2.84
N THR A 58 -9.89 -10.90 -1.78
CA THR A 58 -11.04 -10.05 -1.46
C THR A 58 -10.59 -8.71 -0.88
N LEU A 59 -11.39 -7.67 -1.12
CA LEU A 59 -11.15 -6.33 -0.60
C LEU A 59 -11.04 -6.31 0.94
N VAL A 60 -11.81 -7.16 1.63
CA VAL A 60 -11.75 -7.30 3.09
C VAL A 60 -10.38 -7.82 3.54
N LYS A 61 -9.78 -8.78 2.82
CA LYS A 61 -8.43 -9.27 3.14
C LYS A 61 -7.39 -8.17 2.93
N ALA A 62 -7.45 -7.42 1.83
CA ALA A 62 -6.55 -6.29 1.58
C ALA A 62 -6.67 -5.19 2.66
N GLN A 63 -7.90 -4.84 3.08
CA GLN A 63 -8.14 -3.88 4.16
C GLN A 63 -7.56 -4.34 5.50
N LYS A 64 -7.74 -5.62 5.84
CA LYS A 64 -7.19 -6.20 7.08
C LYS A 64 -5.66 -6.18 7.07
N GLU A 65 -5.06 -6.53 5.93
CA GLU A 65 -3.62 -6.49 5.74
C GLU A 65 -3.08 -5.07 5.93
N GLU A 66 -3.68 -4.10 5.25
CA GLU A 66 -3.27 -2.70 5.31
C GLU A 66 -3.36 -2.14 6.74
N LYS A 67 -4.47 -2.39 7.45
CA LYS A 67 -4.64 -2.00 8.86
C LYS A 67 -3.60 -2.64 9.78
N ARG A 68 -3.24 -3.90 9.55
CA ARG A 68 -2.18 -4.56 10.32
C ARG A 68 -0.84 -3.87 10.08
N LEU A 69 -0.45 -3.62 8.83
CA LEU A 69 0.80 -2.90 8.51
C LEU A 69 0.83 -1.51 9.14
N HIS A 70 -0.29 -0.80 9.07
CA HIS A 70 -0.47 0.51 9.71
C HIS A 70 -0.27 0.48 11.22
N SER A 71 -0.67 -0.61 11.88
CA SER A 71 -0.51 -0.82 13.31
C SER A 71 0.93 -1.18 13.67
N ILE A 72 1.56 -2.09 12.91
CA ILE A 72 2.98 -2.48 13.07
C ILE A 72 3.88 -1.26 12.91
N PHE A 73 3.63 -0.44 11.90
CA PHE A 73 4.46 0.73 11.58
C PHE A 73 3.97 2.03 12.22
N VAL A 74 3.11 1.98 13.25
CA VAL A 74 2.57 3.18 13.90
C VAL A 74 3.66 4.16 14.35
N LYS A 75 4.80 3.65 14.86
CA LYS A 75 5.94 4.47 15.29
C LYS A 75 6.67 5.19 14.15
N HIS A 76 6.51 4.72 12.90
CA HIS A 76 7.10 5.31 11.70
C HIS A 76 6.12 6.24 10.98
N ARG A 77 4.86 6.34 11.43
CA ARG A 77 3.84 7.15 10.78
C ARG A 77 4.16 8.63 10.91
N VAL A 78 4.16 9.34 9.78
CA VAL A 78 4.53 10.77 9.70
C VAL A 78 3.47 11.67 10.32
N ASN A 79 2.20 11.32 10.13
CA ASN A 79 1.06 12.06 10.65
C ASN A 79 -0.05 11.06 10.98
N ALA A 80 -0.63 11.16 12.18
CA ALA A 80 -1.65 10.23 12.66
C ALA A 80 -2.86 10.09 11.71
N ASN A 81 -3.21 11.15 10.98
CA ASN A 81 -4.35 11.22 10.07
C ASN A 81 -3.98 10.89 8.61
N ARG A 82 -2.73 10.49 8.34
CA ARG A 82 -2.25 10.18 6.99
C ARG A 82 -1.59 8.81 6.95
N GLU A 83 -1.59 8.20 5.78
CA GLU A 83 -1.10 6.84 5.55
C GLU A 83 0.35 6.85 5.02
N PHE A 84 1.18 7.76 5.53
CA PHE A 84 2.58 7.93 5.15
C PHE A 84 3.51 7.54 6.29
N PHE A 85 4.60 6.86 5.94
CA PHE A 85 5.52 6.25 6.89
C PHE A 85 6.98 6.51 6.50
N ARG A 86 7.83 6.86 7.47
CA ARG A 86 9.29 6.96 7.29
C ARG A 86 9.93 5.60 7.46
N LEU A 87 9.89 4.80 6.40
CA LEU A 87 10.45 3.45 6.35
C LEU A 87 10.71 3.06 4.89
N SER A 88 11.51 2.01 4.68
CA SER A 88 11.83 1.50 3.34
C SER A 88 10.77 0.52 2.82
N VAL A 89 10.68 0.36 1.49
CA VAL A 89 9.75 -0.60 0.87
C VAL A 89 10.09 -2.05 1.28
N GLU A 90 11.36 -2.33 1.54
CA GLU A 90 11.86 -3.63 2.01
C GLU A 90 11.34 -3.98 3.40
N GLN A 91 11.20 -3.00 4.29
CA GLN A 91 10.59 -3.21 5.61
C GLN A 91 9.12 -3.63 5.47
N VAL A 92 8.36 -2.99 4.57
CA VAL A 92 6.98 -3.37 4.29
C VAL A 92 6.90 -4.76 3.67
N ASP A 93 7.78 -5.05 2.71
CA ASP A 93 7.84 -6.36 2.04
C ASP A 93 8.10 -7.50 3.00
N LYS A 94 9.05 -7.32 3.92
CA LYS A 94 9.34 -8.31 4.95
C LYS A 94 8.10 -8.63 5.79
N GLU A 95 7.37 -7.61 6.24
CA GLU A 95 6.20 -7.82 7.10
C GLU A 95 5.00 -8.45 6.39
N ILE A 96 4.78 -8.13 5.11
CA ILE A 96 3.72 -8.78 4.31
C ILE A 96 4.09 -10.23 4.05
N ARG A 97 5.33 -10.52 3.63
CA ARG A 97 5.80 -11.88 3.38
C ARG A 97 5.68 -12.74 4.63
N ASN A 98 6.15 -12.23 5.78
CA ASN A 98 6.01 -12.93 7.07
C ASN A 98 4.56 -13.30 7.37
N ASN A 99 3.61 -12.40 7.09
CA ASN A 99 2.20 -12.68 7.30
C ASN A 99 1.67 -13.78 6.36
N ILE A 100 2.04 -13.74 5.08
CA ILE A 100 1.63 -14.75 4.09
C ILE A 100 2.20 -16.13 4.47
N TYR A 101 3.49 -16.21 4.85
CA TYR A 101 4.11 -17.46 5.28
C TYR A 101 3.47 -18.06 6.53
N ASN A 102 3.14 -17.23 7.53
CA ASN A 102 2.60 -17.70 8.80
C ASN A 102 1.11 -18.05 8.74
N ASN A 103 0.35 -17.44 7.81
CA ASN A 103 -1.12 -17.58 7.76
C ASN A 103 -1.65 -18.23 6.48
N GLY A 104 -0.79 -18.70 5.57
CA GLY A 104 -1.17 -19.52 4.42
C GLY A 104 -2.28 -18.90 3.56
N ILE A 105 -2.10 -17.65 3.12
CA ILE A 105 -3.02 -16.98 2.18
C ILE A 105 -2.69 -17.38 0.75
#